data_AF-A0A954YRE6-F1
#
_entry.id   AF-A0A954YRE6-F1
#
_cell.length_a   1.000
_cell.length_b   1.000
_cell.length_c   1.000
_cell.angle_alpha   90.00
_cell.angle_beta   90.00
_cell.angle_gamma   90.00
#
_symmetry.space_group_name_H-M   'P 1'
#
loop_
_entity.id
_entity.type
_entity.pdbx_description
1 polymer ?
#
loop_
_entity_poly.entity_id
_entity_poly.type
_entity_poly.pdbx_seq_one_letter_code
_entity_poly.pdbx_strand_id
1 'polypeptide(L)'
;MKPRIMYIECKPDALAGPARIGRVTFSNSGKTLHYGGKQIQSLKGNGYKANYFNIETNVEYWISGCKKKGDDTLYPGVIEIDDDVREEYWAEIRGLPECVSKTSFRSEGKYSKRQPK
;
A
#
# COMPACT_ATOMS: atom_id res chain seq x y z
N MET A 1 9.46 -15.50 5.72
CA MET A 1 9.44 -15.17 4.27
C MET A 1 10.28 -13.91 4.01
N LYS A 2 10.79 -13.70 2.79
CA LYS A 2 11.53 -12.47 2.44
C LYS A 2 10.62 -11.23 2.60
N PRO A 3 11.08 -10.12 3.20
CA PRO A 3 10.32 -8.88 3.24
C PRO A 3 9.97 -8.37 1.84
N ARG A 4 8.86 -7.64 1.72
CA ARG A 4 8.34 -7.08 0.46
C ARG A 4 7.98 -5.62 0.63
N ILE A 5 8.24 -4.80 -0.38
CA ILE A 5 7.72 -3.43 -0.45
C ILE A 5 6.30 -3.47 -1.02
N MET A 6 5.35 -2.94 -0.27
CA MET A 6 3.92 -3.01 -0.59
C MET A 6 3.28 -1.63 -0.46
N TYR A 7 2.19 -1.44 -1.21
CA TYR A 7 1.25 -0.35 -1.00
C TYR A 7 0.32 -0.72 0.16
N ILE A 8 0.14 0.21 1.09
CA ILE A 8 -0.59 0.03 2.35
C ILE A 8 -1.50 1.23 2.54
N GLU A 9 -2.81 1.03 2.46
CA GLU A 9 -3.80 2.09 2.67
C GLU A 9 -4.65 1.76 3.89
N CYS A 10 -4.68 2.66 4.87
CA CYS A 10 -5.49 2.56 6.06
C CYS A 10 -6.90 3.10 5.76
N LYS A 11 -7.95 2.28 5.98
CA LYS A 11 -9.35 2.62 5.66
C LYS A 11 -10.25 2.41 6.88
N PRO A 12 -10.16 3.23 7.94
CA PRO A 12 -11.14 3.18 9.02
C PRO A 12 -12.48 3.72 8.50
N ASP A 13 -13.39 2.82 8.15
CA ASP A 13 -14.77 3.12 7.70
C ASP A 13 -14.88 4.08 6.50
N ALA A 14 -13.82 4.21 5.70
CA ALA A 14 -13.73 5.18 4.60
C ALA A 14 -13.39 4.53 3.26
N LEU A 15 -13.85 5.16 2.17
CA LEU A 15 -13.59 4.71 0.81
C LEU A 15 -12.12 4.90 0.39
N ALA A 16 -11.46 5.91 0.96
CA ALA A 16 -10.07 6.24 0.79
C ALA A 16 -9.48 6.70 2.13
N GLY A 17 -8.19 6.51 2.33
CA GLY A 17 -7.52 6.99 3.53
C GLY A 17 -6.00 7.14 3.35
N PRO A 18 -5.27 7.40 4.44
CA PRO A 18 -3.83 7.58 4.39
C PRO A 18 -3.15 6.35 3.77
N ALA A 19 -2.27 6.61 2.80
CA ALA A 19 -1.61 5.59 2.02
C ALA A 19 -0.09 5.70 2.14
N ARG A 20 0.56 4.53 2.21
CA ARG A 20 2.01 4.41 2.33
C ARG A 20 2.60 3.35 1.42
N ILE A 21 3.83 3.56 1.01
CA ILE A 21 4.73 2.51 0.53
C ILE A 21 5.61 2.09 1.71
N GLY A 22 5.54 0.82 2.08
CA GLY A 22 6.23 0.32 3.27
C GLY A 22 6.72 -1.11 3.13
N ARG A 23 7.70 -1.48 3.97
CA ARG A 23 8.24 -2.84 4.03
C ARG A 23 7.39 -3.72 4.92
N VAL A 24 6.95 -4.85 4.38
CA VAL A 24 6.14 -5.83 5.12
C VAL A 24 6.82 -7.17 5.17
N THR A 25 6.56 -7.93 6.23
CA THR A 25 6.99 -9.32 6.36
C THR A 25 5.77 -10.21 6.55
N PHE A 26 5.66 -11.26 5.75
CA PHE A 26 4.58 -12.24 5.89
C PHE A 26 4.95 -13.33 6.90
N SER A 27 3.96 -13.76 7.66
CA SER A 27 4.05 -15.00 8.44
C SER A 27 4.27 -16.20 7.51
N ASN A 28 4.74 -17.33 8.05
CA ASN A 28 5.02 -18.52 7.24
C ASN A 28 3.78 -19.03 6.49
N SER A 29 2.58 -18.79 7.03
CA SER A 29 1.31 -19.15 6.39
C SER A 29 0.84 -18.16 5.31
N GLY A 30 1.48 -16.98 5.21
CA GLY A 30 1.06 -15.88 4.35
C GLY A 30 -0.23 -15.16 4.79
N LYS A 31 -0.90 -15.62 5.86
CA LYS A 31 -2.20 -15.09 6.31
C LYS A 31 -2.10 -13.78 7.09
N THR A 32 -0.94 -13.52 7.69
CA THR A 32 -0.68 -12.33 8.51
C THR A 32 0.54 -11.62 7.93
N LEU A 33 0.47 -10.30 7.83
CA LEU A 33 1.64 -9.46 7.61
C LEU A 33 1.98 -8.66 8.87
N HIS A 34 3.26 -8.31 8.97
CA HIS A 34 3.80 -7.43 10.00
C HIS A 34 4.27 -6.13 9.33
N TYR A 35 3.81 -4.99 9.84
CA TYR A 35 4.16 -3.67 9.32
C TYR A 35 4.09 -2.62 10.43
N GLY A 36 5.17 -1.85 10.63
CA GLY A 36 5.20 -0.74 11.59
C GLY A 36 4.76 -1.13 13.02
N GLY A 37 5.22 -2.29 13.50
CA GLY A 37 4.84 -2.88 14.78
C GLY A 37 3.45 -3.53 14.84
N LYS A 38 2.64 -3.42 13.78
CA LYS A 38 1.27 -3.94 13.74
C LYS A 38 1.22 -5.34 13.15
N GLN A 39 0.28 -6.16 13.64
CA GLN A 39 -0.10 -7.42 13.03
C GLN A 39 -1.40 -7.23 12.25
N ILE A 40 -1.33 -7.50 10.96
CA ILE A 40 -2.43 -7.24 10.04
C ILE A 40 -2.79 -8.56 9.35
N GLN A 41 -4.03 -9.01 9.48
CA GLN A 41 -4.50 -10.30 9.00
C GLN A 41 -5.38 -10.15 7.76
N SER A 42 -5.26 -11.09 6.82
CA SER A 42 -6.07 -11.09 5.60
C SER A 42 -7.54 -11.39 5.88
N LEU A 43 -8.42 -10.63 5.24
CA LEU A 43 -9.87 -10.87 5.20
C LEU A 43 -10.26 -12.04 4.28
N LYS A 44 -9.28 -12.69 3.59
CA LYS A 44 -9.50 -13.82 2.68
C LYS A 44 -10.57 -13.59 1.60
N GLY A 45 -10.72 -12.35 1.15
CA GLY A 45 -11.72 -11.98 0.13
C GLY A 45 -13.12 -11.67 0.67
N ASN A 46 -13.34 -11.74 1.99
CA ASN A 46 -14.61 -11.38 2.61
C ASN A 46 -14.77 -9.86 2.86
N GLY A 47 -13.79 -9.04 2.50
CA GLY A 47 -13.85 -7.59 2.66
C GLY A 47 -14.55 -6.89 1.50
N TYR A 48 -15.32 -5.84 1.78
CA TYR A 48 -16.10 -5.11 0.77
C TYR A 48 -15.35 -3.93 0.12
N LYS A 49 -14.26 -3.46 0.75
CA LYS A 49 -13.34 -2.40 0.26
C LYS A 49 -11.95 -2.45 0.91
N ALA A 50 -11.70 -3.52 1.62
CA ALA A 50 -10.47 -3.84 2.32
C ALA A 50 -10.13 -5.30 2.05
N ASN A 51 -8.87 -5.67 2.21
CA ASN A 51 -8.43 -7.06 2.09
C ASN A 51 -7.64 -7.53 3.32
N TYR A 52 -7.40 -6.64 4.28
CA TYR A 52 -6.79 -6.93 5.55
C TYR A 52 -7.41 -6.11 6.69
N PHE A 53 -7.15 -6.50 7.93
CA PHE A 53 -7.50 -5.74 9.14
C PHE A 53 -6.39 -5.86 10.20
N ASN A 54 -6.19 -4.83 11.01
CA ASN A 54 -5.33 -4.92 12.19
C ASN A 54 -6.01 -5.76 13.27
N ILE A 55 -5.31 -6.78 13.79
CA ILE A 55 -5.84 -7.73 14.77
C ILE A 55 -6.20 -7.05 16.09
N GLU A 56 -5.45 -6.02 16.49
CA GLU A 56 -5.66 -5.34 17.78
C GLU A 56 -6.77 -4.29 17.73
N THR A 57 -6.87 -3.55 16.62
CA THR A 57 -7.76 -2.38 16.52
C THR A 57 -8.97 -2.61 15.63
N ASN A 58 -9.03 -3.72 14.89
CA ASN A 58 -10.01 -4.00 13.82
C ASN A 58 -10.04 -2.96 12.68
N VAL A 59 -9.08 -2.04 12.63
CA VAL A 59 -8.98 -1.08 11.52
C VAL A 59 -8.70 -1.82 10.23
N GLU A 60 -9.48 -1.54 9.20
CA GLU A 60 -9.36 -2.15 7.88
C GLU A 60 -8.25 -1.51 7.03
N TYR A 61 -7.67 -2.33 6.15
CA TYR A 61 -6.60 -1.94 5.24
C TYR A 61 -6.83 -2.48 3.83
N TRP A 62 -6.36 -1.71 2.85
CA TRP A 62 -6.09 -2.21 1.51
C TRP A 62 -4.58 -2.35 1.29
N ILE A 63 -4.11 -3.58 1.03
CA ILE A 63 -2.69 -3.88 0.87
C ILE A 63 -2.46 -4.65 -0.42
N SER A 64 -1.57 -4.16 -1.27
CA SER A 64 -1.23 -4.78 -2.55
C SER A 64 0.23 -4.58 -2.92
N GLY A 65 0.69 -5.28 -3.95
CA GLY A 65 1.98 -4.96 -4.56
C GLY A 65 1.98 -3.54 -5.12
N CYS A 66 3.14 -2.89 -5.10
CA CYS A 66 3.34 -1.58 -5.67
C CYS A 66 3.25 -1.61 -7.20
N LYS A 67 2.56 -0.63 -7.79
CA LYS A 67 2.51 -0.45 -9.24
C LYS A 67 3.68 0.40 -9.72
N LYS A 68 4.33 -0.05 -10.81
CA LYS A 68 5.40 0.72 -11.49
C LYS A 68 4.95 2.13 -11.93
N LYS A 69 3.67 2.31 -12.23
CA LYS A 69 3.10 3.61 -12.64
C LYS A 69 2.71 4.51 -11.46
N GLY A 70 2.65 4.00 -10.23
CA GLY A 70 2.24 4.79 -9.05
C GLY A 70 0.76 5.11 -8.95
N ASP A 71 -0.09 4.48 -9.74
CA ASP A 71 -1.55 4.64 -9.70
C ASP A 71 -2.19 3.65 -8.71
N ASP A 72 -1.54 3.42 -7.56
CA ASP A 72 -1.92 2.41 -6.56
C ASP A 72 -3.28 2.71 -5.90
N THR A 73 -3.54 3.99 -5.63
CA THR A 73 -4.79 4.45 -5.01
C THR A 73 -6.02 4.17 -5.88
N LEU A 74 -7.20 4.11 -5.26
CA LEU A 74 -8.45 4.01 -6.00
C LEU A 74 -8.85 5.35 -6.65
N TYR A 75 -8.68 6.43 -5.88
CA TYR A 75 -8.94 7.82 -6.23
C TYR A 75 -7.67 8.66 -6.03
N PRO A 76 -7.54 9.83 -6.69
CA PRO A 76 -6.38 10.68 -6.53
C PRO A 76 -6.05 10.96 -5.06
N GLY A 77 -4.79 10.78 -4.68
CA GLY A 77 -4.35 10.91 -3.28
C GLY A 77 -2.84 10.97 -3.15
N VAL A 78 -2.35 11.42 -1.99
CA VAL A 78 -0.92 11.43 -1.67
C VAL A 78 -0.55 10.11 -1.03
N ILE A 79 0.55 9.52 -1.49
CA ILE A 79 1.15 8.32 -0.92
C ILE A 79 2.48 8.72 -0.30
N GLU A 80 2.67 8.47 0.99
CA GLU A 80 3.95 8.63 1.67
C GLU A 80 4.84 7.40 1.46
N ILE A 81 6.15 7.57 1.53
CA ILE A 81 7.12 6.49 1.34
C ILE A 81 7.99 6.40 2.59
N ASP A 82 7.96 5.24 3.24
CA ASP A 82 8.78 5.00 4.42
C ASP A 82 10.28 5.09 4.06
N ASP A 83 11.08 5.63 4.97
CA ASP A 83 12.49 5.96 4.72
C ASP A 83 13.34 4.75 4.32
N ASP A 84 13.09 3.58 4.91
CA ASP A 84 13.86 2.34 4.69
C ASP A 84 13.59 1.67 3.34
N VAL A 85 12.54 2.10 2.62
CA VAL A 85 12.17 1.57 1.30
C VAL A 85 12.29 2.58 0.19
N ARG A 86 12.58 3.85 0.51
CA ARG A 86 12.50 4.97 -0.44
C ARG A 86 13.37 4.77 -1.67
N GLU A 87 14.63 4.41 -1.47
CA GLU A 87 15.58 4.21 -2.56
C GLU A 87 15.18 3.02 -3.45
N GLU A 88 14.93 1.85 -2.84
CA GLU A 88 14.50 0.63 -3.52
C GLU A 88 13.19 0.85 -4.31
N TYR A 89 12.21 1.55 -3.70
CA TYR A 89 10.95 1.88 -4.37
C TYR A 89 11.15 2.76 -5.61
N TRP A 90 11.90 3.86 -5.48
CA TRP A 90 12.09 4.78 -6.59
C TRP A 90 12.96 4.18 -7.69
N ALA A 91 14.11 3.60 -7.35
CA ALA A 91 15.06 3.09 -8.32
C ALA A 91 14.59 1.78 -8.97
N GLU A 92 14.11 0.82 -8.19
CA GLU A 92 13.88 -0.55 -8.68
C GLU A 92 12.42 -0.78 -9.11
N ILE A 93 11.46 -0.29 -8.31
CA ILE A 93 10.04 -0.52 -8.59
C ILE A 93 9.50 0.49 -9.60
N ARG A 94 9.78 1.79 -9.39
CA ARG A 94 9.33 2.87 -10.27
C ARG A 94 10.24 3.07 -11.48
N GLY A 95 11.53 2.77 -11.35
CA GLY A 95 12.52 3.05 -12.40
C GLY A 95 12.79 4.54 -12.57
N LEU A 96 12.69 5.31 -11.48
CA LEU A 96 12.85 6.77 -11.41
C LEU A 96 13.88 7.12 -10.31
N PRO A 97 15.16 6.75 -10.49
CA PRO A 97 16.21 6.98 -9.50
C PRO A 97 16.40 8.46 -9.14
N GLU A 98 16.06 9.38 -10.04
CA GLU A 98 16.08 10.83 -9.80
C GLU A 98 15.07 11.29 -8.75
N CYS A 99 14.08 10.45 -8.43
CA CYS A 99 13.05 10.74 -7.43
C CYS A 99 13.37 10.22 -6.03
N VAL A 100 14.54 9.61 -5.80
CA VAL A 100 14.91 8.99 -4.50
C VAL A 100 14.83 9.95 -3.31
N SER A 101 14.98 11.26 -3.51
CA SER A 101 14.81 12.26 -2.43
C SER A 101 13.36 12.53 -2.04
N LYS A 102 12.38 12.11 -2.85
CA LYS A 102 10.96 12.38 -2.60
C LYS A 102 10.42 11.42 -1.53
N THR A 103 9.88 12.01 -0.47
CA THR A 103 9.25 11.29 0.66
C THR A 103 7.79 10.92 0.38
N SER A 104 7.19 11.48 -0.66
CA SER A 104 5.81 11.25 -1.04
C SER A 104 5.61 11.55 -2.53
N PHE A 105 4.48 11.10 -3.09
CA PHE A 105 4.05 11.50 -4.42
C PHE A 105 2.53 11.47 -4.53
N ARG A 106 1.99 12.19 -5.51
CA ARG A 106 0.57 12.15 -5.84
C ARG A 106 0.29 10.99 -6.79
N SER A 107 -0.62 10.12 -6.38
CA SER A 107 -1.20 9.07 -7.20
C SER A 107 -2.47 9.63 -7.86
N GLU A 108 -2.64 9.41 -9.15
CA GLU A 108 -3.85 9.84 -9.89
C GLU A 108 -5.04 8.88 -9.69
N GLY A 109 -4.84 7.77 -8.98
CA GLY A 109 -5.87 6.77 -8.78
C GLY A 109 -6.18 5.92 -10.00
N LYS A 110 -6.64 4.69 -9.76
CA LYS A 110 -6.96 3.70 -10.79
C LYS A 110 -8.05 4.17 -11.77
N TYR A 111 -9.02 4.96 -11.30
CA TYR A 111 -10.20 5.34 -12.10
C TYR A 111 -10.11 6.70 -12.79
N SER A 112 -9.03 7.46 -12.64
CA SER A 112 -8.87 8.78 -13.30
C SER A 112 -8.91 8.74 -14.83
N LYS A 113 -8.62 7.58 -15.43
CA LYS A 113 -8.50 7.42 -16.89
C LYS A 113 -9.64 6.65 -17.55
N ARG A 114 -10.70 6.28 -16.82
CA ARG A 114 -11.85 5.64 -17.43
C ARG A 114 -12.67 6.68 -18.20
N GLN A 115 -12.52 6.70 -19.52
CA GLN A 115 -13.51 7.34 -20.38
C GLN A 115 -14.83 6.56 -20.29
N PRO A 116 -15.99 7.23 -20.17
CA PRO A 116 -17.28 6.57 -20.31
C PRO A 116 -17.34 5.85 -21.67
N LYS A 117 -17.92 4.65 -21.69
CA LYS A 117 -18.33 4.00 -22.93
C LYS A 117 -19.67 4.57 -23.39
#